data_AF-B8HHS1-F1
#
_entry.id   AF-B8HHS1-F1
#
_cell.length_a   1.000
_cell.length_b   1.000
_cell.length_c   1.000
_cell.angle_alpha   90.00
_cell.angle_beta   90.00
_cell.angle_gamma   90.00
#
_symmetry.space_group_name_H-M   'P 1'
#
loop_
_entity.id
_entity.type
_entity.pdbx_description
1 polymer ?
#
loop_
_entity_poly.entity_id
_entity_poly.type
_entity_poly.pdbx_seq_one_letter_code
_entity_poly.pdbx_strand_id
1 'polypeptide(L)'
;MAAKTTLGAACLTAFLASALVGCSSPQAAPASAPVAASSTPAASVSPSAVSTVATAASFELPVDKYPVESLAKAILDDRWTAWENYGANQETNEKYMDPNANKKPAEIAQPIAEAGAELVTKALFVEGFEANPRLSHMKITETKINVATIERALITWEDSVPYKRTMAATGEVRNVSGSADEGQAEFTVSWTNSSNASENRISTEYDKNDTIPVTGTYTFTMKVVDGNWKIADIQY
;
A
#
# COMPACT_ATOMS: atom_id res chain seq x y z
N MET A 1 34.57 42.18 -14.28
CA MET A 1 33.37 42.90 -13.79
C MET A 1 32.96 42.31 -12.47
N ALA A 2 32.56 43.19 -11.55
CA ALA A 2 32.53 43.00 -10.11
C ALA A 2 31.38 42.12 -9.58
N ALA A 3 31.64 41.50 -8.43
CA ALA A 3 30.66 40.88 -7.55
C ALA A 3 29.66 41.91 -7.01
N LYS A 4 28.41 41.48 -6.78
CA LYS A 4 27.45 42.19 -5.93
C LYS A 4 26.72 41.21 -5.02
N THR A 5 27.11 41.26 -3.75
CA THR A 5 26.36 40.85 -2.57
C THR A 5 25.25 41.88 -2.30
N THR A 6 24.07 41.42 -1.87
CA THR A 6 23.09 42.30 -1.21
C THR A 6 22.43 41.57 -0.04
N LEU A 7 22.68 42.09 1.17
CA LEU A 7 21.89 41.87 2.38
C LEU A 7 20.60 42.69 2.33
N GLY A 8 19.52 42.17 2.91
CA GLY A 8 18.36 42.95 3.36
C GLY A 8 17.62 42.11 4.41
N ALA A 9 17.81 42.37 5.71
CA ALA A 9 17.18 43.39 6.53
C ALA A 9 15.82 42.92 7.11
N ALA A 10 15.78 42.98 8.44
CA ALA A 10 14.74 42.53 9.34
C ALA A 10 13.40 43.26 9.18
N CYS A 11 12.33 42.63 9.67
CA CYS A 11 11.26 43.38 10.33
C CYS A 11 10.64 42.54 11.45
N LEU A 12 10.81 43.06 12.67
CA LEU A 12 10.28 42.58 13.92
C LEU A 12 8.95 43.31 14.16
N THR A 13 7.84 42.59 14.33
CA THR A 13 6.59 43.19 14.81
C THR A 13 5.99 42.33 15.90
N ALA A 14 6.14 42.81 17.13
CA ALA A 14 5.33 42.42 18.28
C ALA A 14 3.95 43.08 18.14
N PHE A 15 2.87 42.34 18.44
CA PHE A 15 1.57 42.94 18.72
C PHE A 15 0.92 42.32 19.96
N LEU A 16 0.24 43.22 20.65
CA LEU A 16 -0.20 43.23 22.04
C LEU A 16 -1.18 42.13 22.45
N ALA A 17 -1.10 41.83 23.74
CA ALA A 17 -2.12 41.19 24.55
C ALA A 17 -3.40 42.04 24.67
N SER A 18 -4.56 41.36 24.69
CA SER A 18 -5.80 41.87 25.28
C SER A 18 -6.40 40.77 26.14
N ALA A 19 -6.47 41.06 27.44
CA ALA A 19 -7.20 40.28 28.44
C ALA A 19 -8.71 40.50 28.29
N LEU A 20 -9.50 39.43 28.45
CA LEU A 20 -10.91 39.53 28.79
C LEU A 20 -11.23 38.62 29.97
N VAL A 21 -11.90 39.25 30.93
CA VAL A 21 -12.36 38.77 32.23
C VAL A 21 -13.69 38.03 32.08
N GLY A 22 -13.76 36.84 32.68
CA GLY A 22 -14.81 36.39 33.60
C GLY A 22 -16.28 36.29 33.13
N CYS A 23 -16.82 35.06 33.20
CA CYS A 23 -18.13 34.80 33.83
C CYS A 23 -18.22 33.31 34.21
N SER A 24 -18.07 33.04 35.50
CA SER A 24 -18.24 31.73 36.12
C SER A 24 -19.72 31.36 36.15
N SER A 25 -20.08 30.20 35.59
CA SER A 25 -21.40 29.58 35.79
C SER A 25 -21.32 28.46 36.84
N PRO A 26 -22.40 28.24 37.62
CA PRO A 26 -22.40 27.33 38.75
C PRO A 26 -22.23 25.87 38.35
N GLN A 27 -21.34 25.20 39.08
CA GLN A 27 -20.99 23.79 38.98
C GLN A 27 -22.17 22.90 39.41
N ALA A 28 -22.73 22.16 38.45
CA ALA A 28 -23.67 21.08 38.73
C ALA A 28 -22.93 19.89 39.37
N ALA A 29 -23.59 19.23 40.32
CA ALA A 29 -23.08 18.06 41.04
C ALA A 29 -22.71 16.92 40.07
N PRO A 30 -21.66 16.11 40.38
CA PRO A 30 -21.29 14.98 39.55
C PRO A 30 -22.38 13.91 39.61
N ALA A 31 -23.00 13.63 38.46
CA ALA A 31 -23.82 12.45 38.26
C ALA A 31 -22.94 11.20 38.35
N SER A 32 -23.49 10.16 38.99
CA SER A 32 -22.87 8.87 39.26
C SER A 32 -22.12 8.28 38.06
N ALA A 33 -20.89 7.82 38.31
CA ALA A 33 -20.08 7.10 37.33
C ALA A 33 -20.80 5.82 36.88
N PRO A 34 -20.88 5.53 35.56
CA PRO A 34 -21.32 4.23 35.09
C PRO A 34 -20.27 3.18 35.43
N VAL A 35 -20.75 2.03 35.91
CA VAL A 35 -19.98 0.84 36.25
C VAL A 35 -19.10 0.45 35.06
N ALA A 36 -17.79 0.36 35.30
CA ALA A 36 -16.83 -0.14 34.32
C ALA A 36 -17.18 -1.59 33.97
N ALA A 37 -17.75 -1.80 32.78
CA ALA A 37 -17.80 -3.11 32.18
C ALA A 37 -16.35 -3.54 31.89
N SER A 38 -15.89 -4.56 32.61
CA SER A 38 -14.62 -5.22 32.34
C SER A 38 -14.77 -5.97 31.00
N SER A 39 -14.35 -5.34 29.91
CA SER A 39 -14.17 -6.01 28.64
C SER A 39 -12.90 -6.86 28.74
N THR A 40 -13.09 -8.16 28.93
CA THR A 40 -12.06 -9.16 28.61
C THR A 40 -11.48 -8.84 27.23
N PRO A 41 -10.15 -8.73 27.05
CA PRO A 41 -9.58 -8.52 25.74
C PRO A 41 -10.04 -9.66 24.82
N ALA A 42 -10.69 -9.31 23.72
CA ALA A 42 -10.99 -10.24 22.66
C ALA A 42 -9.68 -10.93 22.26
N ALA A 43 -9.69 -12.27 22.27
CA ALA A 43 -8.56 -13.05 21.76
C ALA A 43 -8.19 -12.53 20.37
N SER A 44 -6.96 -12.04 20.25
CA SER A 44 -6.38 -11.65 18.98
C SER A 44 -6.41 -12.86 18.06
N VAL A 45 -7.33 -12.85 17.09
CA VAL A 45 -7.27 -13.75 15.96
C VAL A 45 -5.97 -13.44 15.23
N SER A 46 -4.95 -14.28 15.41
CA SER A 46 -3.83 -14.33 14.48
C SER A 46 -4.45 -14.49 13.09
N PRO A 47 -4.11 -13.64 12.10
CA PRO A 47 -4.60 -13.83 10.76
C PRO A 47 -4.21 -15.24 10.33
N SER A 48 -5.22 -16.07 10.08
CA SER A 48 -5.00 -17.39 9.50
C SER A 48 -4.35 -17.14 8.14
N ALA A 49 -3.11 -17.58 7.98
CA ALA A 49 -2.43 -17.52 6.70
C ALA A 49 -3.31 -18.28 5.70
N VAL A 50 -3.99 -17.54 4.82
CA VAL A 50 -4.70 -18.13 3.69
C VAL A 50 -3.60 -18.59 2.73
N SER A 51 -3.13 -19.81 2.97
CA SER A 51 -2.13 -20.49 2.16
C SER A 51 -2.84 -21.13 0.96
N THR A 52 -3.44 -20.29 0.11
CA THR A 52 -3.76 -20.70 -1.26
C THR A 52 -2.63 -20.22 -2.15
N VAL A 53 -1.98 -21.15 -2.84
CA VAL A 53 -1.01 -20.85 -3.90
C VAL A 53 -1.70 -19.91 -4.89
N ALA A 54 -1.26 -18.65 -4.93
CA ALA A 54 -1.85 -17.69 -5.86
C ALA A 54 -1.54 -18.14 -7.29
N THR A 55 -2.56 -18.12 -8.15
CA THR A 55 -2.46 -18.50 -9.57
C THR A 55 -2.74 -17.28 -10.43
N ALA A 56 -2.36 -17.29 -11.71
CA ALA A 56 -2.72 -16.20 -12.61
C ALA A 56 -4.25 -15.95 -12.62
N ALA A 57 -5.05 -17.02 -12.58
CA ALA A 57 -6.51 -16.94 -12.52
C ALA A 57 -7.04 -16.25 -11.25
N SER A 58 -6.35 -16.33 -10.11
CA SER A 58 -6.77 -15.60 -8.90
C SER A 58 -6.57 -14.09 -9.02
N PHE A 59 -5.75 -13.65 -9.98
CA PHE A 59 -5.53 -12.23 -10.26
C PHE A 59 -6.43 -11.67 -11.35
N GLU A 60 -7.12 -12.51 -12.12
CA GLU A 60 -7.99 -12.07 -13.20
C GLU A 60 -9.16 -11.20 -12.69
N LEU A 61 -9.67 -10.36 -13.60
CA LEU A 61 -10.77 -9.43 -13.38
C LEU A 61 -11.88 -9.68 -14.40
N PRO A 62 -12.72 -10.72 -14.21
CA PRO A 62 -13.81 -11.03 -15.13
C PRO A 62 -14.79 -9.85 -15.26
N VAL A 63 -15.18 -9.52 -16.49
CA VAL A 63 -16.02 -8.36 -16.79
C VAL A 63 -17.39 -8.43 -16.12
N ASP A 64 -17.92 -9.64 -15.96
CA ASP A 64 -19.21 -9.91 -15.32
C ASP A 64 -19.20 -9.74 -13.79
N LYS A 65 -18.02 -9.77 -13.17
CA LYS A 65 -17.85 -9.65 -11.71
C LYS A 65 -17.45 -8.26 -11.26
N TYR A 66 -16.76 -7.51 -12.13
CA TYR A 66 -16.16 -6.23 -11.77
C TYR A 66 -16.68 -5.11 -12.70
N PRO A 67 -17.81 -4.47 -12.35
CA PRO A 67 -18.19 -3.22 -12.99
C PRO A 67 -17.13 -2.14 -12.75
N VAL A 68 -17.05 -1.13 -13.62
CA VAL A 68 -15.97 -0.13 -13.62
C VAL A 68 -15.78 0.59 -12.28
N GLU A 69 -16.87 0.90 -11.59
CA GLU A 69 -16.84 1.52 -10.26
C GLU A 69 -16.11 0.65 -9.21
N SER A 70 -16.11 -0.67 -9.39
CA SER A 70 -15.43 -1.64 -8.53
C SER A 70 -14.04 -2.04 -9.04
N LEU A 71 -13.71 -1.76 -10.32
CA LEU A 71 -12.42 -2.15 -10.90
C LEU A 71 -11.25 -1.50 -10.17
N ALA A 72 -11.35 -0.21 -9.87
CA ALA A 72 -10.27 0.51 -9.20
C ALA A 72 -9.94 -0.11 -7.83
N LYS A 73 -10.95 -0.53 -7.07
CA LYS A 73 -10.79 -1.21 -5.78
C LYS A 73 -10.21 -2.62 -5.95
N ALA A 74 -10.78 -3.40 -6.87
CA ALA A 74 -10.24 -4.72 -7.16
C ALA A 74 -8.77 -4.66 -7.57
N ILE A 75 -8.40 -3.66 -8.38
CA ILE A 75 -7.03 -3.45 -8.81
C ILE A 75 -6.12 -3.05 -7.65
N LEU A 76 -6.42 -1.95 -6.95
CA LEU A 76 -5.53 -1.37 -5.95
C LEU A 76 -5.61 -2.11 -4.61
N ASP A 77 -6.81 -2.22 -4.04
CA ASP A 77 -7.02 -2.75 -2.69
C ASP A 77 -6.74 -4.27 -2.65
N ASP A 78 -7.12 -5.02 -3.69
CA ASP A 78 -6.94 -6.48 -3.72
C ASP A 78 -5.68 -6.91 -4.49
N ARG A 79 -5.61 -6.64 -5.79
CA ARG A 79 -4.63 -7.29 -6.68
C ARG A 79 -3.21 -6.74 -6.50
N TRP A 80 -3.06 -5.42 -6.36
CA TRP A 80 -1.78 -4.78 -6.06
C TRP A 80 -1.28 -5.17 -4.67
N THR A 81 -2.14 -5.11 -3.65
CA THR A 81 -1.81 -5.62 -2.31
C THR A 81 -1.35 -7.09 -2.36
N ALA A 82 -2.05 -7.94 -3.12
CA ALA A 82 -1.66 -9.34 -3.26
C ALA A 82 -0.33 -9.51 -4.03
N TRP A 83 0.00 -8.64 -4.97
CA TRP A 83 1.33 -8.61 -5.62
C TRP A 83 2.40 -8.23 -4.62
N GLU A 84 2.25 -7.12 -3.90
CA GLU A 84 3.25 -6.62 -2.96
C GLU A 84 3.56 -7.61 -1.83
N ASN A 85 2.59 -8.46 -1.47
CA ASN A 85 2.75 -9.50 -0.46
C ASN A 85 3.00 -10.90 -1.02
N TYR A 86 3.09 -11.06 -2.35
CA TYR A 86 3.30 -12.37 -2.94
C TYR A 86 4.57 -13.01 -2.39
N GLY A 87 4.46 -14.25 -1.90
CA GLY A 87 5.60 -14.99 -1.35
C GLY A 87 6.03 -14.57 0.07
N ALA A 88 5.45 -13.53 0.67
CA ALA A 88 5.67 -13.17 2.08
C ALA A 88 4.87 -14.07 3.02
N ASN A 89 5.20 -15.36 3.05
CA ASN A 89 4.46 -16.40 3.77
C ASN A 89 5.37 -17.38 4.52
N GLN A 90 4.74 -18.30 5.26
CA GLN A 90 5.44 -19.27 6.10
C GLN A 90 6.35 -20.21 5.30
N GLU A 91 5.91 -20.66 4.13
CA GLU A 91 6.69 -21.59 3.30
C GLU A 91 8.02 -20.94 2.84
N THR A 92 7.97 -19.66 2.45
CA THR A 92 9.16 -18.89 2.11
C THR A 92 10.07 -18.72 3.32
N ASN A 93 9.50 -18.50 4.51
CA ASN A 93 10.28 -18.39 5.74
C ASN A 93 10.97 -19.70 6.13
N GLU A 94 10.27 -20.83 6.07
CA GLU A 94 10.83 -22.15 6.38
C GLU A 94 12.01 -22.49 5.46
N LYS A 95 11.95 -22.09 4.18
CA LYS A 95 13.08 -22.22 3.24
C LYS A 95 14.27 -21.32 3.58
N TYR A 96 14.02 -20.14 4.17
CA TYR A 96 15.06 -19.22 4.61
C TYR A 96 15.73 -19.67 5.92
N MET A 97 14.94 -20.20 6.85
CA MET A 97 15.43 -20.68 8.15
C MET A 97 16.14 -22.03 8.06
N ASP A 98 16.23 -22.66 6.88
CA ASP A 98 17.05 -23.85 6.69
C ASP A 98 18.52 -23.52 7.01
N PRO A 99 19.09 -24.09 8.08
CA PRO A 99 20.46 -23.78 8.51
C PRO A 99 21.52 -24.18 7.47
N ASN A 100 21.16 -24.97 6.45
CA ASN A 100 22.02 -25.34 5.34
C ASN A 100 21.93 -24.37 4.15
N ALA A 101 20.89 -23.53 4.10
CA ALA A 101 20.72 -22.50 3.10
C ALA A 101 21.51 -21.25 3.51
N ASN A 102 22.82 -21.24 3.26
CA ASN A 102 23.67 -20.06 3.45
C ASN A 102 23.34 -18.98 2.40
N LYS A 103 22.12 -18.44 2.44
CA LYS A 103 21.57 -17.47 1.48
C LYS A 103 21.20 -16.17 2.19
N LYS A 104 21.45 -15.05 1.53
CA LYS A 104 20.96 -13.74 1.99
C LYS A 104 19.47 -13.61 1.68
N PRO A 105 18.69 -12.84 2.46
CA PRO A 105 17.28 -12.59 2.19
C PRO A 105 17.00 -12.17 0.73
N ALA A 106 17.80 -11.27 0.18
CA ALA A 106 17.69 -10.81 -1.21
C ALA A 106 17.78 -11.93 -2.25
N GLU A 107 18.62 -12.94 -2.01
CA GLU A 107 18.82 -14.08 -2.93
C GLU A 107 17.63 -15.05 -2.94
N ILE A 108 16.76 -14.97 -1.93
CA ILE A 108 15.51 -15.72 -1.84
C ILE A 108 14.34 -14.85 -2.33
N ALA A 109 14.30 -13.58 -1.93
CA ALA A 109 13.20 -12.67 -2.22
C ALA A 109 13.08 -12.35 -3.72
N GLN A 110 14.19 -12.05 -4.40
CA GLN A 110 14.19 -11.64 -5.81
C GLN A 110 13.47 -12.64 -6.74
N PRO A 111 13.85 -13.94 -6.81
CA PRO A 111 13.20 -14.87 -7.73
C PRO A 111 11.73 -15.13 -7.39
N ILE A 112 11.34 -15.02 -6.11
CA ILE A 112 9.93 -15.16 -5.70
C ILE A 112 9.12 -13.96 -6.18
N ALA A 113 9.65 -12.75 -6.00
CA ALA A 113 8.99 -11.53 -6.46
C ALA A 113 8.88 -11.46 -7.99
N GLU A 114 9.90 -11.92 -8.71
CA GLU A 114 9.85 -12.03 -10.18
C GLU A 114 8.76 -12.99 -10.65
N ALA A 115 8.63 -14.16 -10.01
CA ALA A 115 7.57 -15.11 -10.31
C ALA A 115 6.17 -14.52 -10.02
N GLY A 116 6.04 -13.79 -8.90
CA GLY A 116 4.82 -13.05 -8.57
C GLY A 116 4.48 -12.01 -9.63
N ALA A 117 5.46 -11.21 -10.05
CA ALA A 117 5.30 -10.20 -11.09
C ALA A 117 4.86 -10.81 -12.43
N GLU A 118 5.40 -11.96 -12.83
CA GLU A 118 4.96 -12.67 -14.04
C GLU A 118 3.50 -13.13 -13.93
N LEU A 119 3.09 -13.70 -12.80
CA LEU A 119 1.70 -14.12 -12.58
C LEU A 119 0.73 -12.94 -12.65
N VAL A 120 1.05 -11.84 -11.95
CA VAL A 120 0.20 -10.66 -11.86
C VAL A 120 0.14 -9.92 -13.19
N THR A 121 1.27 -9.68 -13.86
CA THR A 121 1.27 -8.96 -15.14
C THR A 121 0.59 -9.76 -16.24
N LYS A 122 0.74 -11.09 -16.28
CA LYS A 122 -0.03 -11.93 -17.21
C LYS A 122 -1.54 -11.83 -16.95
N ALA A 123 -1.95 -11.75 -15.69
CA ALA A 123 -3.36 -11.69 -15.30
C ALA A 123 -3.97 -10.30 -15.49
N LEU A 124 -3.21 -9.22 -15.27
CA LEU A 124 -3.74 -7.87 -15.24
C LEU A 124 -3.37 -7.02 -16.44
N PHE A 125 -2.24 -7.24 -17.11
CA PHE A 125 -1.79 -6.37 -18.20
C PHE A 125 -2.14 -6.99 -19.55
N VAL A 126 -2.29 -6.13 -20.56
CA VAL A 126 -2.44 -6.58 -21.96
C VAL A 126 -1.14 -7.23 -22.46
N GLU A 127 -1.25 -8.11 -23.46
CA GLU A 127 -0.07 -8.70 -24.12
C GLU A 127 0.80 -7.60 -24.75
N GLY A 128 2.13 -7.75 -24.64
CA GLY A 128 3.10 -6.78 -25.16
C GLY A 128 3.20 -5.48 -24.35
N PHE A 129 2.73 -5.46 -23.09
CA PHE A 129 2.82 -4.30 -22.20
C PHE A 129 4.26 -3.81 -22.00
N GLU A 130 5.27 -4.64 -22.25
CA GLU A 130 6.68 -4.29 -22.13
C GLU A 130 7.08 -3.16 -23.10
N ALA A 131 6.33 -2.97 -24.19
CA ALA A 131 6.51 -1.83 -25.09
C ALA A 131 5.95 -0.52 -24.50
N ASN A 132 5.06 -0.59 -23.50
CA ASN A 132 4.56 0.57 -22.77
C ASN A 132 5.54 0.89 -21.61
N PRO A 133 6.26 2.04 -21.65
CA PRO A 133 7.24 2.38 -20.62
C PRO A 133 6.62 2.59 -19.24
N ARG A 134 5.34 2.99 -19.15
CA ARG A 134 4.65 3.21 -17.87
C ARG A 134 4.27 1.89 -17.20
N LEU A 135 3.74 0.93 -17.95
CA LEU A 135 3.45 -0.41 -17.43
C LEU A 135 4.73 -1.18 -17.09
N SER A 136 5.78 -1.01 -17.89
CA SER A 136 7.11 -1.56 -17.59
C SER A 136 7.70 -0.98 -16.31
N HIS A 137 7.62 0.35 -16.14
CA HIS A 137 8.05 1.00 -14.91
C HIS A 137 7.25 0.50 -13.71
N MET A 138 5.92 0.38 -13.86
CA MET A 138 5.05 -0.14 -12.81
C MET A 138 5.47 -1.54 -12.38
N LYS A 139 5.67 -2.47 -13.34
CA LYS A 139 6.18 -3.82 -13.02
C LYS A 139 7.48 -3.77 -12.22
N ILE A 140 8.44 -2.96 -12.65
CA ILE A 140 9.74 -2.85 -11.98
C ILE A 140 9.56 -2.32 -10.55
N THR A 141 8.77 -1.27 -10.36
CA THR A 141 8.53 -0.64 -9.06
C THR A 141 7.83 -1.60 -8.11
N GLU A 142 6.74 -2.22 -8.53
CA GLU A 142 6.00 -3.17 -7.67
C GLU A 142 6.80 -4.42 -7.36
N THR A 143 7.61 -4.92 -8.30
CA THR A 143 8.52 -6.04 -8.03
C THR A 143 9.53 -5.66 -6.95
N LYS A 144 10.10 -4.44 -6.98
CA LYS A 144 11.03 -3.98 -5.94
C LYS A 144 10.36 -3.84 -4.58
N ILE A 145 9.12 -3.33 -4.54
CA ILE A 145 8.33 -3.25 -3.31
C ILE A 145 8.10 -4.66 -2.77
N ASN A 146 7.68 -5.60 -3.61
CA ASN A 146 7.45 -6.99 -3.20
C ASN A 146 8.74 -7.66 -2.68
N VAL A 147 9.89 -7.45 -3.31
CA VAL A 147 11.19 -7.92 -2.78
C VAL A 147 11.42 -7.41 -1.36
N ALA A 148 11.25 -6.11 -1.13
CA ALA A 148 11.44 -5.51 0.18
C ALA A 148 10.44 -6.08 1.22
N THR A 149 9.19 -6.34 0.80
CA THR A 149 8.18 -6.98 1.64
C THR A 149 8.59 -8.41 2.03
N ILE A 150 9.06 -9.22 1.09
CA ILE A 150 9.53 -10.59 1.37
C ILE A 150 10.76 -10.57 2.28
N GLU A 151 11.78 -9.77 1.97
CA GLU A 151 12.99 -9.65 2.80
C GLU A 151 12.64 -9.30 4.24
N ARG A 152 11.70 -8.36 4.42
CA ARG A 152 11.22 -8.00 5.73
C ARG A 152 10.53 -9.18 6.43
N ALA A 153 9.58 -9.82 5.75
CA ALA A 153 8.87 -10.96 6.31
C ALA A 153 9.82 -12.08 6.75
N LEU A 154 10.92 -12.29 6.02
CA LEU A 154 11.98 -13.23 6.41
C LEU A 154 12.70 -12.83 7.72
N ILE A 155 12.99 -11.54 7.89
CA ILE A 155 13.71 -11.01 9.06
C ILE A 155 12.82 -10.96 10.32
N THR A 156 11.52 -10.65 10.16
CA THR A 156 10.62 -10.36 11.29
C THR A 156 9.69 -11.52 11.68
N TRP A 157 9.77 -12.66 11.00
CA TRP A 157 8.85 -13.78 11.18
C TRP A 157 8.72 -14.29 12.61
N GLU A 158 9.85 -14.40 13.31
CA GLU A 158 9.93 -14.86 14.71
C GLU A 158 9.85 -13.71 15.73
N ASP A 159 9.64 -12.46 15.28
CA ASP A 159 9.56 -11.33 16.19
C ASP A 159 8.28 -11.40 17.03
N SER A 160 8.43 -11.31 18.35
CA SER A 160 7.32 -11.35 19.30
C SER A 160 6.35 -10.17 19.14
N VAL A 161 6.75 -9.11 18.44
CA VAL A 161 5.95 -7.90 18.25
C VAL A 161 4.98 -8.07 17.06
N PRO A 162 3.65 -8.15 17.28
CA PRO A 162 2.69 -8.50 16.23
C PRO A 162 2.68 -7.58 15.01
N TYR A 163 2.83 -6.26 15.20
CA TYR A 163 2.76 -5.31 14.08
C TYR A 163 3.91 -5.46 13.08
N LYS A 164 5.05 -6.04 13.50
CA LYS A 164 6.20 -6.31 12.63
C LYS A 164 5.99 -7.47 11.66
N ARG A 165 4.87 -8.19 11.81
CA ARG A 165 4.45 -9.35 10.99
C ARG A 165 3.23 -9.05 10.13
N THR A 166 2.72 -7.81 10.17
CA THR A 166 1.52 -7.43 9.42
C THR A 166 1.83 -7.40 7.91
N MET A 167 0.91 -7.84 7.08
CA MET A 167 1.03 -7.75 5.61
C MET A 167 0.98 -6.29 5.16
N ALA A 168 1.70 -5.94 4.11
CA ALA A 168 1.56 -4.62 3.48
C ALA A 168 0.12 -4.45 2.98
N ALA A 169 -0.42 -3.24 3.04
CA ALA A 169 -1.69 -2.90 2.42
C ALA A 169 -1.45 -1.77 1.42
N THR A 170 -1.82 -1.98 0.16
CA THR A 170 -1.59 -1.00 -0.89
C THR A 170 -2.81 -0.14 -1.06
N GLY A 171 -2.73 1.08 -0.54
CA GLY A 171 -3.72 2.09 -0.84
C GLY A 171 -5.09 1.85 -0.21
N GLU A 172 -5.83 2.93 -0.01
CA GLU A 172 -7.28 2.91 0.14
C GLU A 172 -7.82 3.77 -0.99
N VAL A 173 -8.66 3.18 -1.85
CA VAL A 173 -9.37 3.93 -2.90
C VAL A 173 -10.28 4.98 -2.25
N ARG A 174 -9.98 6.26 -2.49
CA ARG A 174 -10.74 7.40 -1.98
C ARG A 174 -11.87 7.80 -2.91
N ASN A 175 -11.54 7.97 -4.19
CA ASN A 175 -12.48 8.41 -5.21
C ASN A 175 -12.18 7.70 -6.52
N VAL A 176 -13.23 7.36 -7.26
CA VAL A 176 -13.14 6.83 -8.62
C VAL A 176 -14.02 7.72 -9.51
N SER A 177 -13.47 8.20 -10.61
CA SER A 177 -14.23 8.87 -11.66
C SER A 177 -13.83 8.29 -13.00
N GLY A 178 -14.80 7.99 -13.86
CA GLY A 178 -14.48 7.38 -15.14
C GLY A 178 -15.71 6.98 -15.92
N SER A 179 -15.47 6.45 -17.11
CA SER A 179 -16.50 5.91 -17.99
C SER A 179 -16.05 4.57 -18.54
N ALA A 180 -17.06 3.76 -18.87
CA ALA A 180 -16.90 2.47 -19.53
C ALA A 180 -17.67 2.53 -20.85
N ASP A 181 -17.01 2.14 -21.92
CA ASP A 181 -17.65 1.84 -23.21
C ASP A 181 -17.50 0.34 -23.50
N GLU A 182 -18.21 -0.19 -24.50
CA GLU A 182 -18.12 -1.62 -24.83
C GLU A 182 -16.68 -2.05 -25.11
N GLY A 183 -16.11 -2.80 -24.16
CA GLY A 183 -14.76 -3.37 -24.25
C GLY A 183 -13.62 -2.46 -23.78
N GLN A 184 -13.89 -1.22 -23.34
CA GLN A 184 -12.87 -0.28 -22.86
C GLN A 184 -13.35 0.48 -21.62
N ALA A 185 -12.43 0.81 -20.72
CA ALA A 185 -12.74 1.70 -19.60
C ALA A 185 -11.59 2.66 -19.36
N GLU A 186 -11.91 3.90 -19.00
CA GLU A 186 -10.95 4.85 -18.50
C GLU A 186 -11.46 5.39 -17.17
N PHE A 187 -10.64 5.26 -16.13
CA PHE A 187 -10.98 5.80 -14.83
C PHE A 187 -9.77 6.36 -14.11
N THR A 188 -10.00 7.46 -13.43
CA THR A 188 -9.08 8.08 -12.50
C THR A 188 -9.44 7.66 -11.10
N VAL A 189 -8.44 7.21 -10.34
CA VAL A 189 -8.57 6.82 -8.95
C VAL A 189 -7.61 7.60 -8.10
N SER A 190 -8.15 8.29 -7.09
CA SER A 190 -7.35 8.83 -6.01
C SER A 190 -7.23 7.77 -4.92
N TRP A 191 -6.00 7.54 -4.46
CA TRP A 191 -5.69 6.57 -3.43
C TRP A 191 -4.87 7.21 -2.33
N THR A 192 -4.89 6.61 -1.15
CA THR A 192 -3.94 6.94 -0.08
C THR A 192 -3.29 5.68 0.44
N ASN A 193 -1.97 5.62 0.45
CA ASN A 193 -1.28 4.51 1.08
C ASN A 193 -1.11 4.85 2.57
N SER A 194 -1.94 4.26 3.42
CA SER A 194 -1.60 4.09 4.82
C SER A 194 -0.71 2.85 4.90
N SER A 195 0.53 3.00 4.43
CA SER A 195 1.44 1.88 4.54
C SER A 195 1.60 1.63 6.01
N ASN A 196 1.26 0.43 6.45
CA ASN A 196 1.70 0.02 7.76
C ASN A 196 3.23 0.01 7.83
N ALA A 197 4.00 0.29 6.76
CA ALA A 197 5.45 0.50 6.77
C ALA A 197 5.94 1.46 7.86
N SER A 198 5.14 2.39 8.38
CA SER A 198 5.56 3.15 9.58
C SER A 198 5.62 2.31 10.85
N GLU A 199 4.80 1.27 10.92
CA GLU A 199 4.87 0.17 11.90
C GLU A 199 5.76 -0.98 11.37
N ASN A 200 5.95 -1.04 10.05
CA ASN A 200 6.57 -2.10 9.27
C ASN A 200 7.84 -1.65 8.50
N ARG A 201 8.66 -0.73 9.05
CA ARG A 201 9.89 -0.12 8.47
C ARG A 201 10.49 -0.78 7.21
N ILE A 202 9.87 -0.61 6.05
CA ILE A 202 10.35 -1.17 4.78
C ILE A 202 11.56 -0.34 4.35
N SER A 203 12.74 -0.68 4.88
CA SER A 203 14.09 -0.12 4.62
C SER A 203 14.20 1.41 4.45
N THR A 204 15.16 2.00 5.15
CA THR A 204 15.50 3.44 5.12
C THR A 204 15.88 4.03 3.75
N GLU A 205 15.97 3.23 2.69
CA GLU A 205 16.04 3.73 1.31
C GLU A 205 14.70 4.20 0.76
N TYR A 206 13.58 3.61 1.20
CA TYR A 206 12.22 4.03 0.88
C TYR A 206 11.53 4.77 2.05
N ASP A 207 12.09 4.66 3.26
CA ASP A 207 11.53 5.13 4.53
C ASP A 207 12.00 6.54 4.96
N LYS A 208 12.12 7.49 4.02
CA LYS A 208 12.48 8.88 4.38
C LYS A 208 11.28 9.77 4.74
N ASN A 209 10.05 9.28 4.55
CA ASN A 209 8.80 10.02 4.80
C ASN A 209 7.86 9.25 5.73
N ASP A 210 8.45 8.69 6.77
CA ASP A 210 7.81 7.87 7.80
C ASP A 210 6.84 8.73 8.65
N THR A 211 5.61 8.98 8.14
CA THR A 211 4.37 9.42 8.84
C THR A 211 3.32 10.08 7.92
N ILE A 212 3.63 10.41 6.67
CA ILE A 212 2.69 11.12 5.79
C ILE A 212 1.98 10.09 4.90
N PRO A 213 0.64 9.95 4.97
CA PRO A 213 -0.10 9.17 3.99
C PRO A 213 0.27 9.65 2.59
N VAL A 214 0.85 8.76 1.78
CA VAL A 214 1.15 9.10 0.40
C VAL A 214 -0.17 9.04 -0.34
N THR A 215 -0.65 10.20 -0.79
CA THR A 215 -1.78 10.27 -1.70
C THR A 215 -1.28 10.34 -3.13
N GLY A 216 -1.98 9.65 -4.02
CA GLY A 216 -1.68 9.65 -5.44
C GLY A 216 -2.96 9.57 -6.26
N THR A 217 -2.78 9.80 -7.55
CA THR A 217 -3.85 9.65 -8.53
C THR A 217 -3.32 8.77 -9.65
N TYR A 218 -4.05 7.70 -9.97
CA TYR A 218 -3.80 6.91 -11.17
C TYR A 218 -4.91 7.16 -12.19
N THR A 219 -4.58 7.30 -13.46
CA THR A 219 -5.54 7.15 -14.55
C THR A 219 -5.26 5.84 -15.27
N PHE A 220 -6.21 4.92 -15.20
CA PHE A 220 -6.14 3.61 -15.83
C PHE A 220 -6.87 3.63 -17.17
N THR A 221 -6.24 3.07 -18.19
CA THR A 221 -6.91 2.67 -19.43
C THR A 221 -7.00 1.16 -19.47
N MET A 222 -8.22 0.63 -19.54
CA MET A 222 -8.54 -0.79 -19.55
C MET A 222 -9.06 -1.26 -20.89
N LYS A 223 -8.83 -2.53 -21.21
CA LYS A 223 -9.42 -3.23 -22.34
C LYS A 223 -9.94 -4.59 -21.91
N VAL A 224 -11.02 -5.05 -22.54
CA VAL A 224 -11.47 -6.43 -22.40
C VAL A 224 -10.64 -7.34 -23.30
N VAL A 225 -10.02 -8.36 -22.73
CA VAL A 225 -9.29 -9.41 -23.44
C VAL A 225 -9.75 -10.75 -22.85
N ASP A 226 -10.25 -11.64 -23.70
CA ASP A 226 -10.74 -12.97 -23.31
C ASP A 226 -11.71 -12.94 -22.12
N GLY A 227 -12.64 -11.97 -22.11
CA GLY A 227 -13.66 -11.82 -21.06
C GLY A 227 -13.17 -11.20 -19.75
N ASN A 228 -11.92 -10.74 -19.69
CA ASN A 228 -11.32 -10.12 -18.53
C ASN A 228 -10.91 -8.67 -18.80
N TRP A 229 -11.05 -7.81 -17.79
CA TRP A 229 -10.45 -6.49 -17.81
C TRP A 229 -8.93 -6.58 -17.66
N LYS A 230 -8.21 -5.95 -18.60
CA LYS A 230 -6.75 -5.83 -18.61
C LYS A 230 -6.34 -4.36 -18.68
N ILE A 231 -5.28 -3.99 -18.00
CA ILE A 231 -4.66 -2.67 -18.01
C ILE A 231 -3.84 -2.54 -19.29
N ALA A 232 -4.24 -1.59 -20.13
CA ALA A 232 -3.54 -1.23 -21.36
C ALA A 232 -2.61 -0.03 -21.17
N ASP A 233 -2.91 0.82 -20.20
CA ASP A 233 -2.06 1.95 -19.81
C ASP A 233 -2.36 2.39 -18.36
N ILE A 234 -1.37 3.05 -17.75
CA ILE A 234 -1.50 3.70 -16.44
C ILE A 234 -0.74 5.02 -16.46
N GLN A 235 -1.34 6.09 -15.95
CA GLN A 235 -0.71 7.40 -15.74
C GLN A 235 -0.70 7.74 -14.25
N TYR A 236 0.37 8.36 -13.77
CA TYR A 236 0.59 8.75 -12.37
C TYR A 236 1.40 10.04 -12.27
#